data_AF-A0ABD2F1E6-F1
#
_entry.id   AF-A0ABD2F1E6-F1
#
_cell.length_a   1.000
_cell.length_b   1.000
_cell.length_c   1.000
_cell.angle_alpha   90.00
_cell.angle_beta   90.00
_cell.angle_gamma   90.00
#
_symmetry.space_group_name_H-M   'P 1'
#
loop_
_entity.id
_entity.type
_entity.pdbx_description
1 polymer ?
#
loop_
_entity_poly.entity_id
_entity_poly.type
_entity_poly.pdbx_seq_one_letter_code
_entity_poly.pdbx_strand_id
1 'polypeptide(L)'
;MAGALSNPELFNYGVEVYEAYKKRSLASDIIEEQKKVQEADLVIFQDKLALLSLTTGGTAEMYSKAGVSGDFRYFLWPLQHGTLHFCGFKVLAAQISFAPEIASEEERKGMVAAWAQRLKTIWKEEPISCTPPWYFGQ
;
A
#
# COMPACT_ATOMS: atom_id res chain seq x y z
N MET A 1 -11.54 19.17 -3.07
CA MET A 1 -12.92 19.46 -3.55
C MET A 1 -12.86 20.71 -4.40
N ALA A 2 -13.55 20.75 -5.53
CA ALA A 2 -13.53 21.91 -6.42
C ALA A 2 -14.70 22.88 -6.15
N GLY A 3 -15.74 22.44 -5.44
CA GLY A 3 -16.89 23.26 -5.02
C GLY A 3 -16.87 23.70 -3.56
N ALA A 4 -17.87 24.49 -3.18
CA ALA A 4 -18.08 24.94 -1.79
C ALA A 4 -18.47 23.79 -0.85
N LEU A 5 -18.05 23.91 0.42
CA LEU A 5 -18.44 23.00 1.49
C LEU A 5 -19.96 22.97 1.66
N SER A 6 -20.50 21.80 1.95
CA SER A 6 -21.90 21.61 2.32
C SER A 6 -22.22 22.18 3.70
N ASN A 7 -21.28 22.11 4.65
CA ASN A 7 -21.35 22.78 5.93
C ASN A 7 -20.02 23.50 6.25
N PRO A 8 -19.87 24.78 5.84
CA PRO A 8 -18.66 25.55 6.10
C PRO A 8 -18.35 25.77 7.58
N GLU A 9 -19.34 25.70 8.48
CA GLU A 9 -19.16 25.92 9.92
C GLU A 9 -18.60 24.67 10.64
N LEU A 10 -18.77 23.48 10.05
CA LEU A 10 -18.26 22.23 10.61
C LEU A 10 -17.79 21.29 9.50
N PHE A 11 -16.51 21.38 9.16
CA PHE A 11 -15.89 20.53 8.16
C PHE A 11 -15.75 19.08 8.65
N ASN A 12 -16.45 18.15 8.00
CA ASN A 12 -16.29 16.70 8.19
C ASN A 12 -16.00 16.04 6.85
N TYR A 13 -14.79 15.50 6.67
CA TYR A 13 -14.35 14.98 5.37
C TYR A 13 -15.27 13.90 4.79
N GLY A 14 -15.77 12.97 5.61
CA GLY A 14 -16.66 11.90 5.14
C GLY A 14 -18.00 12.45 4.61
N VAL A 15 -18.60 13.38 5.36
CA VAL A 15 -19.87 14.02 4.96
C VAL A 15 -19.66 14.93 3.75
N GLU A 16 -18.60 15.73 3.76
CA GLU A 16 -18.33 16.71 2.71
C GLU A 16 -17.97 16.06 1.38
N VAL A 17 -17.17 15.00 1.39
CA VAL A 17 -16.86 14.22 0.18
C VAL A 17 -18.11 13.53 -0.36
N TYR A 18 -18.99 13.02 0.50
CA TYR A 18 -20.24 12.41 0.08
C TYR A 18 -21.20 13.43 -0.55
N GLU A 19 -21.34 14.61 0.04
CA GLU A 19 -22.17 15.68 -0.53
C GLU A 19 -21.57 16.25 -1.83
N ALA A 20 -20.25 16.39 -1.90
CA ALA A 20 -19.56 16.78 -3.14
C ALA A 20 -19.70 15.72 -4.24
N TYR A 21 -19.69 14.42 -3.90
CA TYR A 21 -19.98 13.34 -4.83
C TYR A 21 -21.41 13.46 -5.40
N LYS A 22 -22.42 13.64 -4.54
CA LYS A 22 -23.83 13.82 -4.96
C LYS A 22 -24.01 15.03 -5.88
N LYS A 23 -23.29 16.12 -5.60
CA LYS A 23 -23.32 17.36 -6.40
C LYS A 23 -22.39 17.33 -7.63
N ARG A 24 -21.66 16.24 -7.85
CA ARG A 24 -20.64 16.11 -8.91
C ARG A 24 -19.58 17.22 -8.87
N SER A 25 -19.21 17.68 -7.67
CA SER A 25 -18.27 18.77 -7.41
C SER A 25 -16.97 18.31 -6.75
N LEU A 26 -16.64 17.02 -6.90
CA LEU A 26 -15.32 16.48 -6.57
C LEU A 26 -14.26 17.09 -7.50
N ALA A 27 -12.99 16.95 -7.12
CA ALA A 27 -11.89 17.38 -7.99
C ALA A 27 -11.86 16.50 -9.26
N SER A 28 -11.44 17.07 -10.39
CA SER A 28 -11.52 16.41 -11.71
C SER A 28 -10.71 15.13 -11.78
N ASP A 29 -9.55 15.09 -11.14
CA ASP A 29 -8.69 13.91 -10.98
C ASP A 29 -9.41 12.77 -10.24
N ILE A 30 -10.10 13.07 -9.14
CA ILE A 30 -10.90 12.08 -8.40
C ILE A 30 -12.06 11.56 -9.25
N ILE A 31 -12.71 12.43 -10.02
CA ILE A 31 -13.79 12.04 -10.93
C ILE A 31 -13.26 11.10 -12.02
N GLU A 32 -12.08 11.38 -12.58
CA GLU A 32 -11.43 10.52 -13.57
C GLU A 32 -11.11 9.13 -13.00
N GLU A 33 -10.59 9.02 -11.77
CA GLU A 33 -10.36 7.73 -11.13
C GLU A 33 -11.66 6.99 -10.79
N GLN A 34 -12.69 7.69 -10.31
CA GLN A 34 -14.02 7.10 -10.08
C GLN A 34 -14.64 6.59 -11.39
N LYS A 35 -14.41 7.29 -12.51
CA LYS A 35 -14.89 6.87 -13.82
C LYS A 35 -14.30 5.52 -14.24
N LYS A 36 -13.01 5.29 -14.01
CA LYS A 36 -12.37 3.98 -14.28
C LYS A 36 -13.01 2.85 -13.47
N VAL A 37 -13.43 3.13 -12.24
CA VAL A 37 -14.13 2.17 -11.38
C VAL A 37 -15.58 1.97 -11.81
N GLN A 38 -16.28 3.02 -12.25
CA GLN A 38 -17.66 2.95 -12.73
C GLN A 38 -17.82 2.30 -14.11
N GLU A 39 -16.84 2.51 -15.00
CA GLU A 39 -16.76 1.85 -16.32
C GLU A 39 -16.42 0.36 -16.20
N ALA A 40 -15.88 -0.06 -15.07
CA ALA A 40 -15.64 -1.46 -14.84
C ALA A 40 -16.98 -2.16 -14.54
N ASP A 41 -17.35 -3.12 -15.39
CA ASP A 41 -18.47 -4.03 -15.12
C ASP A 41 -18.27 -4.80 -13.80
N LEU A 42 -17.00 -4.97 -13.38
CA LEU A 42 -16.61 -5.71 -12.20
C LEU A 42 -15.17 -5.33 -11.77
N VAL A 43 -15.00 -4.84 -10.54
CA VAL A 43 -13.67 -4.65 -9.92
C VAL A 43 -13.42 -5.77 -8.92
N ILE A 44 -12.68 -6.79 -9.37
CA ILE A 44 -12.23 -7.89 -8.50
C ILE A 44 -10.71 -7.79 -8.33
N PHE A 45 -10.26 -7.62 -7.09
CA PHE A 45 -8.85 -7.76 -6.73
C PHE A 45 -8.50 -9.15 -6.19
N GLN A 46 -9.51 -10.01 -5.99
CA GLN A 46 -9.29 -11.44 -5.70
C GLN A 46 -8.43 -12.06 -6.81
N ASP A 47 -7.51 -12.94 -6.40
CA ASP A 47 -6.50 -13.60 -7.23
C ASP A 47 -5.46 -12.70 -7.90
N LYS A 48 -5.48 -11.38 -7.69
CA LYS A 48 -4.38 -10.51 -8.10
C LYS A 48 -3.26 -10.51 -7.07
N LEU A 49 -2.01 -10.48 -7.54
CA LEU A 49 -0.84 -10.29 -6.69
C LEU A 49 -0.62 -8.81 -6.41
N ALA A 50 -0.27 -8.47 -5.16
CA ALA A 50 0.21 -7.14 -4.78
C ALA A 50 1.51 -7.23 -4.00
N LEU A 51 2.39 -6.23 -4.18
CA LEU A 51 3.67 -6.13 -3.47
C LEU A 51 3.95 -4.67 -3.12
N LEU A 52 4.53 -4.45 -1.95
CA LEU A 52 5.09 -3.17 -1.54
C LEU A 52 6.58 -3.12 -1.89
N SER A 53 7.00 -2.13 -2.66
CA SER A 53 8.42 -1.83 -2.94
C SER A 53 8.78 -0.50 -2.32
N LEU A 54 9.65 -0.52 -1.30
CA LEU A 54 9.86 0.58 -0.37
C LEU A 54 11.35 0.88 -0.19
N THR A 55 11.66 2.13 0.15
CA THR A 55 12.97 2.54 0.66
C THR A 55 12.82 3.13 2.05
N THR A 56 13.81 2.94 2.92
CA THR A 56 13.83 3.54 4.27
C THR A 56 15.04 4.46 4.44
N GLY A 57 14.94 5.43 5.34
CA GLY A 57 16.12 6.18 5.80
C GLY A 57 17.02 5.37 6.75
N GLY A 58 16.41 4.53 7.61
CA GLY A 58 17.14 3.70 8.57
C GLY A 58 17.69 2.40 7.98
N THR A 59 18.70 1.83 8.62
CA THR A 59 19.33 0.56 8.24
C THR A 59 18.44 -0.64 8.59
N ALA A 60 18.72 -1.81 8.01
CA ALA A 60 17.97 -3.04 8.32
C ALA A 60 18.02 -3.41 9.81
N GLU A 61 19.13 -3.13 10.50
CA GLU A 61 19.30 -3.40 11.92
C GLU A 61 18.34 -2.59 12.80
N MET A 62 18.09 -1.32 12.45
CA MET A 62 17.15 -0.46 13.16
C MET A 62 15.74 -1.03 13.18
N TYR A 63 15.35 -1.75 12.12
CA TYR A 63 14.03 -2.37 11.97
C TYR A 63 14.00 -3.87 12.30
N SER A 64 15.02 -4.37 13.01
CA SER A 64 15.01 -5.73 13.55
C SER A 64 14.14 -5.84 14.80
N LYS A 65 13.89 -7.06 15.28
CA LYS A 65 13.16 -7.28 16.55
C LYS A 65 13.78 -6.58 17.76
N ALA A 66 15.10 -6.42 17.76
CA ALA A 66 15.85 -5.75 18.81
C ALA A 66 16.26 -4.31 18.43
N GLY A 67 15.93 -3.89 17.20
CA GLY A 67 16.29 -2.59 16.67
C GLY A 67 15.50 -1.47 17.33
N VAL A 68 16.08 -0.27 17.32
CA VAL A 68 15.48 0.93 17.95
C VAL A 68 14.12 1.31 17.37
N SER A 69 13.87 0.97 16.11
CA SER A 69 12.56 1.18 15.47
C SER A 69 11.65 -0.02 15.65
N GLY A 70 12.15 -1.18 16.08
CA GLY A 70 11.38 -2.42 16.18
C GLY A 70 11.10 -3.08 14.83
N ASP A 71 10.47 -4.25 14.88
CA ASP A 71 10.33 -5.13 13.71
C ASP A 71 9.48 -4.50 12.59
N PHE A 72 10.07 -4.35 11.39
CA PHE A 72 9.41 -3.73 10.22
C PHE A 72 8.03 -4.35 9.90
N ARG A 73 7.82 -5.63 10.26
CA ARG A 73 6.56 -6.34 9.99
C ARG A 73 5.35 -5.67 10.63
N TYR A 74 5.51 -5.04 11.80
CA TYR A 74 4.40 -4.32 12.45
C TYR A 74 4.01 -3.04 11.70
N PHE A 75 4.98 -2.39 11.06
CA PHE A 75 4.75 -1.18 10.27
C PHE A 75 4.05 -1.48 8.94
N LEU A 76 4.38 -2.62 8.34
CA LEU A 76 3.78 -3.03 7.07
C LEU A 76 2.39 -3.65 7.25
N TRP A 77 2.09 -4.19 8.42
CA TRP A 77 0.84 -4.91 8.67
C TRP A 77 -0.44 -4.11 8.32
N PRO A 78 -0.60 -2.81 8.69
CA PRO A 78 -1.79 -2.05 8.32
C PRO A 78 -1.99 -1.91 6.80
N LEU A 79 -0.91 -1.84 6.03
CA LEU A 79 -0.97 -1.75 4.57
C LEU A 79 -1.19 -3.12 3.93
N GLN A 80 -0.44 -4.13 4.37
CA GLN A 80 -0.51 -5.48 3.81
C GLN A 80 -1.83 -6.17 4.17
N HIS A 81 -2.19 -6.20 5.45
CA HIS A 81 -3.44 -6.80 5.91
C HIS A 81 -4.63 -5.84 5.76
N GLY A 82 -4.52 -4.64 6.35
CA GLY A 82 -5.67 -3.72 6.47
C GLY A 82 -6.10 -3.05 5.17
N THR A 83 -5.23 -3.01 4.15
CA THR A 83 -5.53 -2.39 2.85
C THR A 83 -5.54 -3.42 1.73
N LEU A 84 -4.38 -4.02 1.42
CA LEU A 84 -4.25 -4.89 0.25
C LEU A 84 -5.02 -6.20 0.42
N HIS A 85 -4.77 -6.93 1.51
CA HIS A 85 -5.47 -8.19 1.77
C HIS A 85 -6.96 -7.99 2.00
N PHE A 86 -7.35 -6.93 2.73
CA PHE A 86 -8.75 -6.54 2.91
C PHE A 86 -9.49 -6.35 1.58
N CYS A 87 -8.83 -5.78 0.56
CA CYS A 87 -9.39 -5.64 -0.78
C CYS A 87 -9.39 -6.95 -1.61
N GLY A 88 -8.78 -8.04 -1.12
CA GLY A 88 -8.76 -9.35 -1.77
C GLY A 88 -7.45 -9.73 -2.46
N PHE A 89 -6.41 -8.89 -2.40
CA PHE A 89 -5.12 -9.23 -3.01
C PHE A 89 -4.43 -10.40 -2.29
N LYS A 90 -3.74 -11.22 -3.09
CA LYS A 90 -2.68 -12.13 -2.65
C LYS A 90 -1.40 -11.31 -2.48
N VAL A 91 -1.04 -10.99 -1.23
CA VAL A 91 0.07 -10.07 -0.94
C VAL A 91 1.41 -10.84 -0.93
N LEU A 92 2.38 -10.40 -1.73
CA LEU A 92 3.75 -10.93 -1.71
C LEU A 92 4.59 -10.24 -0.63
N ALA A 93 5.72 -10.85 -0.28
CA ALA A 93 6.69 -10.26 0.66
C ALA A 93 7.15 -8.88 0.15
N ALA A 94 7.28 -7.90 1.04
CA ALA A 94 7.73 -6.57 0.63
C ALA A 94 9.17 -6.60 0.09
N GLN A 95 9.45 -5.78 -0.92
CA GLN A 95 10.81 -5.43 -1.32
C GLN A 95 11.23 -4.19 -0.54
N ILE A 96 12.26 -4.29 0.30
CA ILE A 96 12.73 -3.17 1.12
C ILE A 96 14.21 -2.92 0.84
N SER A 97 14.52 -1.71 0.38
CA SER A 97 15.88 -1.21 0.26
C SER A 97 16.19 -0.30 1.43
N PHE A 98 16.98 -0.80 2.38
CA PHE A 98 17.29 -0.07 3.61
C PHE A 98 18.43 0.94 3.40
N ALA A 99 18.19 2.18 3.84
CA ALA A 99 19.17 3.27 3.89
C ALA A 99 19.96 3.54 2.57
N PRO A 100 19.31 3.60 1.38
CA PRO A 100 20.03 3.75 0.11
C PRO A 100 20.77 5.09 -0.01
N GLU A 101 20.37 6.12 0.74
CA GLU A 101 21.00 7.44 0.78
C GLU A 101 22.44 7.38 1.31
N ILE A 102 22.69 6.55 2.33
CA ILE A 102 24.01 6.40 2.96
C ILE A 102 24.77 5.17 2.46
N ALA A 103 24.14 4.33 1.64
CA ALA A 103 24.77 3.19 1.01
C ALA A 103 25.85 3.62 -0.02
N SER A 104 26.80 2.74 -0.32
CA SER A 104 27.74 2.94 -1.43
C SER A 104 27.03 2.85 -2.79
N GLU A 105 27.70 3.28 -3.86
CA GLU A 105 27.16 3.11 -5.21
C GLU A 105 27.03 1.64 -5.59
N GLU A 106 28.00 0.81 -5.17
CA GLU A 106 28.00 -0.64 -5.36
C GLU A 106 26.82 -1.29 -4.64
N GLU A 107 26.54 -0.88 -3.40
CA GLU A 107 25.39 -1.38 -2.63
C GLU A 107 24.06 -0.98 -3.29
N ARG A 108 23.92 0.27 -3.73
CA ARG A 108 22.72 0.71 -4.48
C ARG A 108 22.52 -0.08 -5.77
N LYS A 109 23.59 -0.32 -6.53
CA LYS A 109 23.55 -1.19 -7.73
C LYS A 109 23.13 -2.61 -7.36
N GLY A 110 23.63 -3.13 -6.24
CA GLY A 110 23.22 -4.42 -5.67
C GLY A 110 21.73 -4.48 -5.35
N MET A 111 21.17 -3.44 -4.73
CA MET A 111 19.73 -3.35 -4.43
C MET A 111 18.87 -3.40 -5.71
N VAL A 112 19.24 -2.63 -6.73
CA VAL A 112 18.55 -2.61 -8.03
C VAL A 112 18.68 -3.96 -8.73
N ALA A 113 19.87 -4.57 -8.73
CA ALA A 113 20.10 -5.87 -9.32
C ALA A 113 19.29 -6.97 -8.63
N ALA A 114 19.22 -6.95 -7.30
CA ALA A 114 18.40 -7.88 -6.53
C ALA A 114 16.90 -7.73 -6.87
N TRP A 115 16.42 -6.49 -7.01
CA TRP A 115 15.04 -6.24 -7.41
C TRP A 115 14.74 -6.74 -8.84
N ALA A 116 15.61 -6.42 -9.79
CA ALA A 116 15.50 -6.90 -11.17
C ALA A 116 15.54 -8.43 -11.25
N GLN A 117 16.34 -9.08 -10.41
CA GLN A 117 16.42 -10.53 -10.37
C GLN A 117 15.14 -11.15 -9.80
N ARG A 118 14.60 -10.58 -8.73
CA ARG A 118 13.33 -11.02 -8.12
C ARG A 118 12.15 -10.92 -9.10
N LEU A 119 12.07 -9.82 -9.84
CA LEU A 119 11.01 -9.60 -10.84
C LEU A 119 10.92 -10.68 -11.91
N LYS A 120 12.02 -11.39 -12.22
CA LYS A 120 12.01 -12.50 -13.19
C LYS A 120 11.20 -13.70 -12.71
N THR A 121 11.01 -13.85 -11.41
CA THR A 121 10.32 -15.00 -10.79
C THR A 121 9.13 -14.58 -9.93
N ILE A 122 8.76 -13.30 -9.91
CA ILE A 122 7.75 -12.74 -8.99
C ILE A 122 6.38 -13.43 -9.09
N TRP A 123 5.98 -13.87 -10.28
CA TRP A 123 4.72 -14.57 -10.52
C TRP A 123 4.67 -15.99 -9.95
N LYS A 124 5.83 -16.53 -9.53
CA LYS A 124 5.97 -17.86 -8.93
C LYS A 124 6.17 -17.79 -7.40
N GLU A 125 6.23 -16.59 -6.84
CA GLU A 125 6.39 -16.43 -5.39
C GLU A 125 5.09 -16.76 -4.67
N GLU A 126 5.21 -17.40 -3.51
CA GLU A 126 4.08 -17.66 -2.63
C GLU A 126 3.71 -16.38 -1.85
N PRO A 127 2.41 -16.02 -1.78
CA PRO A 127 1.95 -14.90 -0.96
C PRO A 127 2.26 -15.10 0.52
N ILE A 128 2.50 -13.99 1.23
CA ILE A 128 2.63 -13.99 2.69
C ILE A 128 1.26 -14.23 3.34
N SER A 129 1.27 -14.82 4.54
CA SER A 129 0.07 -14.92 5.35
C SER A 129 -0.28 -13.55 5.94
N CYS A 130 -1.30 -12.91 5.35
CA CYS A 130 -1.87 -11.65 5.84
C CYS A 130 -3.08 -11.83 6.76
N THR A 131 -3.30 -13.05 7.28
CA THR A 131 -4.37 -13.32 8.24
C THR A 131 -3.82 -13.30 9.66
N PRO A 132 -4.41 -12.53 10.59
CA PRO A 132 -4.10 -12.65 12.00
C PRO A 132 -4.37 -14.08 12.50
N PRO A 133 -3.55 -14.62 13.44
CA PRO A 133 -3.79 -15.94 14.02
C PRO A 133 -5.18 -16.11 14.66
N TRP A 134 -5.85 -15.01 15.01
CA TRP A 134 -7.16 -14.99 15.67
C TRP A 134 -8.33 -14.60 14.74
N TYR A 135 -8.09 -14.46 13.43
CA TYR A 135 -9.08 -13.85 12.51
C TYR A 135 -10.22 -14.80 12.10
N PHE A 136 -9.96 -16.10 12.06
CA PHE A 136 -10.97 -17.14 11.91
C PHE A 136 -10.80 -18.11 13.07
N GLY A 137 -11.43 -17.79 14.21
CA GLY A 137 -11.30 -18.53 15.47
C GLY A 137 -11.16 -20.04 15.27
N GLN A 138 -10.24 -20.64 16.04
CA GLN A 138 -9.96 -22.08 16.09
C GLN A 138 -11.23 -22.94 16.15
#